data_AF-A0AAD5S0V2-F1
#
_entry.id   AF-A0AAD5S0V2-F1
#
_cell.length_a   1.000
_cell.length_b   1.000
_cell.length_c   1.000
_cell.angle_alpha   90.00
_cell.angle_beta   90.00
_cell.angle_gamma   90.00
#
_symmetry.space_group_name_H-M   'P 1'
#
loop_
_entity.id
_entity.type
_entity.pdbx_description
1 polymer ?
#
loop_
_entity_poly.entity_id
_entity_poly.type
_entity_poly.pdbx_seq_one_letter_code
_entity_poly.pdbx_strand_id
1 'polypeptide(L)'
;MSLHLPARRLLRPAGSPLLTTSFLAAPSTLPLRHSPSNHLHQPQCPQRQQHRGIKWWPSQKPSKKPTSSDPFSQMDADPALRRKAQGKSPTVSSTDVEAAQEKFQSQVTGGGIFDTEIAEADSERKRRKERGGSGVPMGASSSQAMMQQQAEGGGQSSDMGSETIDPENSKLYLDPDPRARVRWERKKVIQMVRKGGRTTREERIRISERKIMMRSPYFFTSVKKLGALTRQIAGKTVDDALVQMRFSKKKFAKHISRHLELSKNMAVAKKGMGLGKATGEAPLAKPVEIETKKKPGMSGMQPMKKKLVITDPTRIYIDEAWVNKGSYYTSRIYRHGRGMKSLWKTPSTSMTVVLKEEKTRMRQHRERQIKQIKAKPWVHLPDKPVTAQRPYYSW
;
A
#
# COMPACT_ATOMS: atom_id res chain seq x y z
N MET A 1 -2.23 -8.45 -64.88
CA MET A 1 -2.30 -9.67 -64.05
C MET A 1 -3.35 -9.46 -62.97
N SER A 2 -4.55 -9.95 -63.22
CA SER A 2 -5.70 -9.92 -62.32
C SER A 2 -5.66 -11.14 -61.40
N LEU A 3 -5.72 -10.92 -60.08
CA LEU A 3 -6.01 -12.00 -59.14
C LEU A 3 -7.07 -11.56 -58.12
N HIS A 4 -8.14 -12.35 -58.12
CA HIS A 4 -9.33 -12.29 -57.29
C HIS A 4 -9.04 -12.35 -55.79
N LEU A 5 -9.79 -11.56 -55.02
CA LEU A 5 -10.04 -11.81 -53.60
C LEU A 5 -11.48 -12.32 -53.41
N PRO A 6 -11.71 -13.46 -52.75
CA PRO A 6 -13.05 -13.98 -52.51
C PRO A 6 -13.73 -13.29 -51.32
N ALA A 7 -15.00 -12.93 -51.53
CA ALA A 7 -15.95 -12.55 -50.50
C ALA A 7 -16.46 -13.77 -49.72
N ARG A 8 -16.70 -13.59 -48.40
CA ARG A 8 -17.62 -14.31 -47.47
C ARG A 8 -17.04 -14.14 -46.03
N ARG A 9 -17.79 -14.02 -44.94
CA ARG A 9 -19.18 -14.39 -44.65
C ARG A 9 -19.63 -13.63 -43.39
N LEU A 10 -20.84 -13.09 -43.43
CA LEU A 10 -21.58 -12.58 -42.27
C LEU A 10 -22.00 -13.75 -41.38
N LEU A 11 -21.79 -13.64 -40.07
CA LEU A 11 -22.40 -14.53 -39.07
C LEU A 11 -23.42 -13.72 -38.26
N ARG A 12 -24.68 -14.11 -38.45
CA ARG A 12 -25.87 -13.74 -37.69
C ARG A 12 -26.01 -14.72 -36.52
N PRO A 13 -26.29 -14.28 -35.29
CA PRO A 13 -26.90 -15.15 -34.30
C PRO A 13 -28.43 -14.99 -34.31
N ALA A 14 -29.10 -16.12 -34.51
CA ALA A 14 -30.53 -16.31 -34.29
C ALA A 14 -30.78 -16.77 -32.83
N GLY A 15 -32.00 -16.54 -32.34
CA GLY A 15 -32.57 -17.36 -31.27
C GLY A 15 -33.06 -16.61 -30.03
N SER A 16 -34.26 -16.04 -30.11
CA SER A 16 -35.12 -15.74 -28.96
C SER A 16 -36.18 -16.86 -28.82
N PRO A 17 -36.46 -17.38 -27.61
CA PRO A 17 -37.63 -18.22 -27.38
C PRO A 17 -38.85 -17.41 -26.92
N LEU A 18 -39.98 -17.83 -27.48
CA LEU A 18 -41.35 -17.40 -27.24
C LEU A 18 -41.82 -17.80 -25.83
N LEU A 19 -42.54 -16.92 -25.15
CA LEU A 19 -43.51 -17.30 -24.11
C LEU A 19 -44.80 -16.50 -24.30
N THR A 20 -45.82 -17.25 -24.73
CA THR A 20 -47.24 -16.96 -24.76
C THR A 20 -47.84 -17.01 -23.35
N THR A 21 -48.57 -15.96 -22.96
CA THR A 21 -49.73 -16.05 -22.05
C THR A 21 -50.73 -14.95 -22.37
N SER A 22 -51.93 -15.37 -22.72
CA SER A 22 -53.16 -14.61 -22.99
C SER A 22 -53.99 -14.35 -21.70
N PHE A 23 -55.10 -13.61 -21.85
CA PHE A 23 -56.14 -13.17 -20.88
C PHE A 23 -55.84 -11.81 -20.20
N LEU A 24 -56.70 -10.77 -20.17
CA LEU A 24 -58.16 -10.62 -20.33
C LEU A 24 -58.54 -9.18 -20.72
N ALA A 25 -59.76 -9.04 -21.25
CA ALA A 25 -60.42 -7.85 -21.79
C ALA A 25 -60.94 -6.83 -20.75
N ALA A 26 -61.03 -5.54 -21.12
CA ALA A 26 -62.30 -4.78 -21.25
C ALA A 26 -62.03 -3.26 -21.48
N PRO A 27 -62.90 -2.52 -22.21
CA PRO A 27 -62.70 -1.11 -22.58
C PRO A 27 -63.64 -0.13 -21.84
N SER A 28 -63.24 1.15 -21.70
CA SER A 28 -64.18 2.25 -21.41
C SER A 28 -63.69 3.62 -21.94
N THR A 29 -64.41 4.09 -22.97
CA THR A 29 -64.99 5.44 -23.18
C THR A 29 -64.23 6.74 -22.81
N LEU A 30 -64.07 7.57 -23.85
CA LEU A 30 -63.88 9.05 -23.98
C LEU A 30 -64.75 9.92 -23.04
N PRO A 31 -64.59 11.28 -22.88
CA PRO A 31 -64.25 12.26 -23.93
C PRO A 31 -63.51 13.59 -23.58
N LEU A 32 -63.33 14.38 -24.66
CA LEU A 32 -62.78 15.74 -24.84
C LEU A 32 -63.32 16.86 -23.90
N ARG A 33 -62.48 17.90 -23.69
CA ARG A 33 -62.85 19.34 -23.65
C ARG A 33 -61.59 20.21 -23.79
N HIS A 34 -61.39 20.89 -24.92
CA HIS A 34 -61.66 22.32 -25.20
C HIS A 34 -60.61 23.32 -24.65
N SER A 35 -59.97 24.00 -25.61
CA SER A 35 -59.17 25.23 -25.55
C SER A 35 -60.01 26.44 -25.08
N PRO A 36 -59.47 27.62 -24.68
CA PRO A 36 -58.86 28.54 -25.66
C PRO A 36 -57.70 29.44 -25.18
N SER A 37 -57.11 30.05 -26.21
CA SER A 37 -56.16 31.16 -26.32
C SER A 37 -56.26 32.33 -25.35
N ASN A 38 -55.11 32.97 -25.07
CA ASN A 38 -55.05 34.45 -25.06
C ASN A 38 -53.64 34.96 -25.42
N HIS A 39 -53.60 35.76 -26.48
CA HIS A 39 -52.48 36.62 -26.88
C HIS A 39 -52.47 37.88 -26.00
N LEU A 40 -51.30 38.37 -25.58
CA LEU A 40 -51.05 39.82 -25.41
C LEU A 40 -49.56 40.12 -25.15
N HIS A 41 -48.97 40.85 -26.11
CA HIS A 41 -48.09 42.01 -25.93
C HIS A 41 -46.84 41.91 -25.02
N GLN A 42 -45.67 41.87 -25.67
CA GLN A 42 -44.42 42.35 -25.09
C GLN A 42 -44.26 43.85 -25.38
N PRO A 43 -43.96 44.69 -24.36
CA PRO A 43 -43.25 45.94 -24.57
C PRO A 43 -41.74 45.76 -24.36
N GLN A 44 -40.97 46.34 -25.27
CA GLN A 44 -39.53 46.60 -25.12
C GLN A 44 -39.29 47.79 -24.19
N CYS A 45 -38.24 47.70 -23.36
CA CYS A 45 -37.35 48.77 -22.84
C CYS A 45 -36.83 48.41 -21.41
N PRO A 46 -35.78 49.06 -20.88
CA PRO A 46 -34.46 49.26 -21.48
C PRO A 46 -33.32 48.87 -20.50
N GLN A 47 -32.12 48.93 -21.06
CA GLN A 47 -30.78 48.89 -20.47
C GLN A 47 -30.68 49.50 -19.06
N ARG A 48 -30.40 48.65 -18.05
CA ARG A 48 -30.02 49.09 -16.69
C ARG A 48 -28.63 48.55 -16.34
N GLN A 49 -27.69 49.49 -16.23
CA GLN A 49 -26.33 49.29 -15.72
C GLN A 49 -26.39 48.56 -14.37
N GLN A 50 -25.80 47.36 -14.29
CA GLN A 50 -25.56 46.69 -13.02
C GLN A 50 -24.14 46.97 -12.55
N HIS A 51 -24.04 47.90 -11.59
CA HIS A 51 -22.90 47.96 -10.69
C HIS A 51 -22.77 46.62 -9.97
N ARG A 52 -21.61 45.98 -10.12
CA ARG A 52 -21.24 44.78 -9.36
C ARG A 52 -21.00 45.17 -7.90
N GLY A 53 -22.08 45.22 -7.12
CA GLY A 53 -22.02 45.14 -5.67
C GLY A 53 -21.60 43.73 -5.26
N ILE A 54 -20.41 43.60 -4.69
CA ILE A 54 -19.89 42.38 -4.09
C ILE A 54 -20.79 42.05 -2.89
N LYS A 55 -21.75 41.14 -3.08
CA LYS A 55 -22.55 40.57 -1.99
C LYS A 55 -21.67 39.64 -1.16
N TRP A 56 -21.29 40.11 0.02
CA TRP A 56 -20.71 39.30 1.08
C TRP A 56 -21.73 38.26 1.53
N TRP A 57 -21.42 36.98 1.32
CA TRP A 57 -22.14 35.88 1.96
C TRP A 57 -21.69 35.80 3.44
N PRO A 58 -22.61 35.65 4.40
CA PRO A 58 -22.21 35.45 5.79
C PRO A 58 -21.59 34.06 5.94
N SER A 59 -20.29 34.06 6.22
CA SER A 59 -19.50 32.88 6.60
C SER A 59 -20.12 32.21 7.82
N GLN A 60 -20.81 31.08 7.63
CA GLN A 60 -21.20 30.22 8.73
C GLN A 60 -19.94 29.76 9.48
N LYS A 61 -19.88 30.07 10.77
CA LYS A 61 -18.80 29.68 11.66
C LYS A 61 -18.76 28.15 11.74
N PRO A 62 -17.59 27.49 11.60
CA PRO A 62 -17.49 26.06 11.84
C PRO A 62 -17.79 25.78 13.32
N SER A 63 -18.75 24.89 13.57
CA SER A 63 -19.10 24.40 14.89
C SER A 63 -17.88 23.76 15.57
N LYS A 64 -17.80 24.01 16.88
CA LYS A 64 -16.71 23.56 17.76
C LYS A 64 -16.58 22.03 17.67
N LYS A 65 -15.36 21.54 17.43
CA LYS A 65 -15.02 20.11 17.57
C LYS A 65 -15.20 19.70 19.03
N PRO A 66 -15.85 18.57 19.34
CA PRO A 66 -15.85 18.04 20.69
C PRO A 66 -14.43 17.58 21.03
N THR A 67 -13.93 18.13 22.14
CA THR A 67 -12.77 17.67 22.87
C THR A 67 -12.96 16.22 23.28
N SER A 68 -11.90 15.43 23.09
CA SER A 68 -11.75 14.07 23.60
C SER A 68 -11.95 14.06 25.12
N SER A 69 -13.06 13.47 25.56
CA SER A 69 -13.20 12.92 26.91
C SER A 69 -13.25 11.39 26.78
N ASP A 70 -12.52 10.74 27.67
CA ASP A 70 -12.29 9.30 27.76
C ASP A 70 -13.56 8.44 27.64
N PRO A 71 -13.53 7.29 26.95
CA PRO A 71 -14.67 6.39 26.87
C PRO A 71 -14.81 5.47 28.10
N PHE A 72 -14.26 5.85 29.26
CA PHE A 72 -14.19 4.99 30.45
C PHE A 72 -14.81 5.56 31.72
N SER A 73 -15.74 6.52 31.60
CA SER A 73 -16.50 6.99 32.76
C SER A 73 -17.93 7.36 32.37
N GLN A 74 -18.79 6.33 32.33
CA GLN A 74 -20.24 6.39 32.55
C GLN A 74 -20.81 4.98 32.31
N MET A 75 -20.43 4.05 33.18
CA MET A 75 -21.34 2.99 33.59
C MET A 75 -22.01 3.54 34.84
N ASP A 76 -23.29 3.89 34.74
CA ASP A 76 -24.32 3.60 35.75
C ASP A 76 -25.65 4.27 35.35
N ALA A 77 -26.74 3.55 35.64
CA ALA A 77 -28.16 3.86 35.47
C ALA A 77 -28.81 3.49 34.12
N ASP A 78 -29.29 2.24 34.01
CA ASP A 78 -30.70 1.96 33.63
C ASP A 78 -31.07 0.47 33.89
N PRO A 79 -31.81 0.14 34.98
CA PRO A 79 -32.16 -1.25 35.33
C PRO A 79 -33.30 -1.86 34.49
N ALA A 80 -33.91 -1.12 33.55
CA ALA A 80 -35.10 -1.56 32.81
C ALA A 80 -34.80 -2.37 31.52
N LEU A 81 -33.56 -2.43 31.04
CA LEU A 81 -33.20 -3.15 29.80
C LEU A 81 -32.70 -4.58 30.01
N ARG A 82 -32.60 -5.05 31.26
CA ARG A 82 -32.04 -6.38 31.59
C ARG A 82 -33.01 -7.56 31.45
N ARG A 83 -34.29 -7.33 31.12
CA ARG A 83 -35.32 -8.40 31.06
C ARG A 83 -35.77 -8.86 29.66
N LYS A 84 -35.22 -8.34 28.56
CA LYS A 84 -35.61 -8.75 27.19
C LYS A 84 -34.54 -9.51 26.39
N ALA A 85 -33.41 -9.89 27.00
CA ALA A 85 -32.33 -10.62 26.33
C ALA A 85 -32.25 -12.12 26.73
N GLN A 86 -33.37 -12.73 27.12
CA GLN A 86 -33.47 -14.18 27.30
C GLN A 86 -34.22 -14.81 26.12
N GLY A 87 -33.60 -14.73 24.94
CA GLY A 87 -33.91 -15.63 23.83
C GLY A 87 -32.94 -16.80 23.89
N LYS A 88 -33.46 -18.02 24.07
CA LYS A 88 -32.70 -19.28 24.13
C LYS A 88 -31.78 -19.41 22.90
N SER A 89 -30.48 -19.38 23.12
CA SER A 89 -29.48 -19.83 22.15
C SER A 89 -29.51 -21.36 22.04
N PRO A 90 -29.39 -21.95 20.85
CA PRO A 90 -29.26 -23.40 20.72
C PRO A 90 -27.94 -23.85 21.38
N THR A 91 -28.04 -24.72 22.37
CA THR A 91 -26.89 -25.38 22.99
C THR A 91 -26.32 -26.39 22.00
N VAL A 92 -25.20 -26.05 21.38
CA VAL A 92 -24.37 -27.02 20.65
C VAL A 92 -23.60 -27.81 21.72
N SER A 93 -23.76 -29.13 21.76
CA SER A 93 -23.05 -30.00 22.70
C SER A 93 -21.54 -29.97 22.45
N SER A 94 -20.74 -30.10 23.52
CA SER A 94 -19.28 -30.06 23.45
C SER A 94 -18.70 -31.10 22.49
N THR A 95 -19.39 -32.23 22.34
CA THR A 95 -19.06 -33.31 21.41
C THR A 95 -19.05 -32.86 19.95
N ASP A 96 -19.92 -31.92 19.56
CA ASP A 96 -20.04 -31.46 18.18
C ASP A 96 -18.97 -30.42 17.84
N VAL A 97 -18.50 -29.69 18.86
CA VAL A 97 -17.39 -28.74 18.76
C VAL A 97 -16.06 -29.50 18.66
N GLU A 98 -15.88 -30.57 19.45
CA GLU A 98 -14.71 -31.44 19.36
C GLU A 98 -14.65 -32.20 18.03
N ALA A 99 -15.76 -32.77 17.56
CA ALA A 99 -15.82 -33.44 16.26
C ALA A 99 -15.57 -32.48 15.07
N ALA A 100 -15.95 -31.20 15.21
CA ALA A 100 -15.63 -30.17 14.21
C ALA A 100 -14.15 -29.74 14.28
N GLN A 101 -13.55 -29.73 15.46
CA GLN A 101 -12.12 -29.46 15.66
C GLN A 101 -11.24 -30.60 15.13
N GLU A 102 -11.63 -31.87 15.33
CA GLU A 102 -10.92 -33.04 14.77
C GLU A 102 -11.04 -33.13 13.25
N LYS A 103 -12.20 -32.80 12.67
CA LYS A 103 -12.37 -32.69 11.21
C LYS A 103 -11.55 -31.56 10.60
N PHE A 104 -11.35 -30.46 11.33
CA PHE A 104 -10.51 -29.35 10.88
C PHE A 104 -9.03 -29.70 11.00
N GLN A 105 -8.61 -30.34 12.10
CA GLN A 105 -7.24 -30.78 12.28
C GLN A 105 -6.85 -31.85 11.26
N SER A 106 -7.71 -32.85 10.99
CA SER A 106 -7.46 -33.87 9.95
C SER A 106 -7.44 -33.33 8.52
N GLN A 107 -8.11 -32.20 8.24
CA GLN A 107 -7.97 -31.49 6.96
C GLN A 107 -6.69 -30.64 6.86
N VAL A 108 -6.11 -30.25 8.00
CA VAL A 108 -4.86 -29.48 8.08
C VAL A 108 -3.64 -30.40 8.17
N THR A 109 -3.81 -31.63 8.68
CA THR A 109 -2.78 -32.67 8.78
C THR A 109 -2.97 -33.82 7.79
N GLY A 110 -3.97 -33.73 6.91
CA GLY A 110 -4.14 -34.66 5.79
C GLY A 110 -2.92 -34.55 4.88
N GLY A 111 -2.05 -35.56 4.96
CA GLY A 111 -0.76 -35.63 4.30
C GLY A 111 -0.85 -35.18 2.85
N GLY A 112 -0.03 -34.19 2.51
CA GLY A 112 0.07 -33.69 1.16
C GLY A 112 0.62 -34.79 0.25
N ILE A 113 0.24 -34.75 -1.03
CA ILE A 113 0.75 -35.61 -2.11
C ILE A 113 2.30 -35.68 -2.17
N PHE A 114 3.00 -34.77 -1.50
CA PHE A 114 4.47 -34.69 -1.45
C PHE A 114 5.09 -35.27 -0.17
N ASP A 115 4.31 -35.66 0.85
CA ASP A 115 4.86 -36.19 2.11
C ASP A 115 5.36 -37.64 1.96
N THR A 116 4.77 -38.41 1.04
CA THR A 116 5.24 -39.77 0.72
C THR A 116 6.58 -39.76 -0.02
N GLU A 117 6.82 -38.76 -0.88
CA GLU A 117 8.08 -38.63 -1.63
C GLU A 117 9.25 -38.19 -0.74
N ILE A 118 8.98 -37.36 0.28
CA ILE A 118 10.00 -36.90 1.25
C ILE A 118 10.38 -38.04 2.21
N ALA A 119 9.40 -38.84 2.66
CA ALA A 119 9.65 -40.00 3.51
C ALA A 119 10.43 -41.11 2.78
N GLU A 120 10.16 -41.32 1.49
CA GLU A 120 10.86 -42.30 0.66
C GLU A 120 12.31 -41.85 0.38
N ALA A 121 12.54 -40.56 0.13
CA ALA A 121 13.87 -39.98 -0.05
C ALA A 121 14.75 -40.06 1.20
N ASP A 122 14.19 -39.87 2.41
CA ASP A 122 14.94 -40.02 3.66
C ASP A 122 15.23 -41.49 3.99
N SER A 123 14.33 -42.41 3.62
CA SER A 123 14.54 -43.85 3.77
C SER A 123 15.66 -44.39 2.85
N GLU A 124 15.76 -43.88 1.62
CA GLU A 124 16.85 -44.20 0.70
C GLU A 124 18.19 -43.61 1.15
N ARG A 125 18.18 -42.41 1.74
CA ARG A 125 19.38 -41.78 2.30
C ARG A 125 19.91 -42.55 3.50
N LYS A 126 19.03 -43.12 4.32
CA LYS A 126 19.38 -44.01 5.45
C LYS A 126 19.92 -45.36 4.97
N ARG A 127 19.27 -45.97 3.96
CA ARG A 127 19.75 -47.21 3.31
C ARG A 127 21.08 -47.05 2.59
N ARG A 128 21.37 -45.88 2.00
CA ARG A 128 22.68 -45.56 1.42
C ARG A 128 23.79 -45.44 2.46
N LYS A 129 23.46 -44.98 3.67
CA LYS A 129 24.39 -44.87 4.79
C LYS A 129 24.72 -46.24 5.41
N GLU A 130 23.77 -47.19 5.36
CA GLU A 130 23.96 -48.57 5.82
C GLU A 130 24.71 -49.46 4.82
N ARG A 131 24.71 -49.13 3.53
CA ARG A 131 25.46 -49.87 2.48
C ARG A 131 26.93 -49.48 2.36
N GLY A 132 27.38 -48.45 3.06
CA GLY A 132 28.77 -47.96 3.05
C GLY A 132 29.44 -48.15 4.41
N GLY A 133 29.57 -49.40 4.86
CA GLY A 133 30.22 -49.72 6.14
C GLY A 133 31.05 -51.01 6.05
N SER A 134 32.31 -50.89 5.65
CA SER A 134 33.34 -51.89 5.93
C SER A 134 34.51 -51.19 6.60
N GLY A 135 34.80 -51.55 7.86
CA GLY A 135 36.01 -51.15 8.56
C GLY A 135 35.76 -50.71 10.00
N VAL A 136 35.50 -51.68 10.87
CA VAL A 136 35.71 -51.53 12.32
C VAL A 136 37.23 -51.58 12.57
N PRO A 137 37.76 -50.80 13.53
CA PRO A 137 38.48 -51.49 14.59
C PRO A 137 37.95 -51.10 15.97
N MET A 138 37.85 -52.14 16.79
CA MET A 138 37.50 -52.13 18.20
C MET A 138 38.63 -51.51 19.03
N GLY A 139 38.25 -50.75 20.06
CA GLY A 139 39.09 -50.50 21.23
C GLY A 139 39.19 -49.04 21.66
N ALA A 140 38.29 -48.60 22.54
CA ALA A 140 38.58 -47.74 23.70
C ALA A 140 37.28 -47.24 24.37
N SER A 141 37.14 -47.56 25.67
CA SER A 141 36.34 -46.89 26.70
C SER A 141 34.99 -46.24 26.32
N SER A 142 33.91 -46.98 26.59
CA SER A 142 32.51 -46.57 26.34
C SER A 142 31.90 -45.59 27.36
N SER A 143 32.70 -44.81 28.09
CA SER A 143 32.18 -43.80 29.03
C SER A 143 32.51 -42.36 28.63
N GLN A 144 33.50 -42.12 27.76
CA GLN A 144 33.77 -40.78 27.21
C GLN A 144 33.07 -40.53 25.86
N ALA A 145 32.92 -41.56 25.02
CA ALA A 145 32.32 -41.40 23.68
C ALA A 145 30.81 -41.08 23.70
N MET A 146 30.08 -41.52 24.74
CA MET A 146 28.65 -41.20 24.89
C MET A 146 28.41 -39.78 25.43
N MET A 147 29.40 -39.19 26.09
CA MET A 147 29.34 -37.79 26.56
C MET A 147 29.81 -36.81 25.46
N GLN A 148 30.67 -37.25 24.55
CA GLN A 148 31.15 -36.43 23.42
C GLN A 148 30.11 -36.27 22.29
N GLN A 149 29.26 -37.28 22.02
CA GLN A 149 28.26 -37.19 20.94
C GLN A 149 27.03 -36.34 21.27
N GLN A 150 26.85 -35.96 22.55
CA GLN A 150 25.84 -34.96 22.93
C GLN A 150 26.38 -33.52 22.87
N ALA A 151 27.68 -33.32 22.63
CA ALA A 151 28.31 -32.00 22.55
C ALA A 151 28.36 -31.43 21.11
N GLU A 152 28.21 -32.25 20.07
CA GLU A 152 28.33 -31.81 18.67
C GLU A 152 27.02 -31.27 18.07
N GLY A 153 25.89 -31.37 18.78
CA GLY A 153 24.60 -30.75 18.43
C GLY A 153 24.38 -29.35 19.00
N GLY A 154 25.33 -28.83 19.78
CA GLY A 154 25.24 -27.57 20.52
C GLY A 154 26.08 -26.43 19.94
N GLY A 155 26.49 -26.52 18.67
CA GLY A 155 27.20 -25.45 17.97
C GLY A 155 26.31 -24.26 17.62
N GLN A 156 25.61 -23.69 18.60
CA GLN A 156 25.13 -22.32 18.45
C GLN A 156 26.35 -21.43 18.46
N SER A 157 26.74 -20.98 17.26
CA SER A 157 27.65 -19.87 17.07
C SER A 157 27.39 -18.83 18.16
N SER A 158 28.39 -18.58 18.99
CA SER A 158 28.42 -17.44 19.92
C SER A 158 28.47 -16.16 19.10
N ASP A 159 27.35 -15.83 18.48
CA ASP A 159 27.11 -14.60 17.76
C ASP A 159 26.82 -13.55 18.81
N MET A 160 27.75 -12.60 18.94
CA MET A 160 27.73 -11.54 19.95
C MET A 160 26.44 -10.73 19.84
N GLY A 161 25.42 -11.11 20.61
CA GLY A 161 24.13 -10.40 20.72
C GLY A 161 22.90 -11.12 20.13
N SER A 162 23.04 -12.34 19.61
CA SER A 162 21.88 -13.18 19.28
C SER A 162 21.37 -13.88 20.54
N GLU A 163 20.67 -13.15 21.42
CA GLU A 163 19.76 -13.82 22.34
C GLU A 163 18.80 -14.65 21.47
N THR A 164 18.86 -15.97 21.58
CA THR A 164 17.86 -16.85 20.96
C THR A 164 16.50 -16.35 21.44
N ILE A 165 15.70 -15.76 20.54
CA ILE A 165 14.44 -15.13 20.92
C ILE A 165 13.51 -16.25 21.39
N ASP A 166 13.39 -16.41 22.71
CA ASP A 166 12.49 -17.39 23.30
C ASP A 166 11.06 -17.07 22.84
N PRO A 167 10.38 -17.98 22.13
CA PRO A 167 9.07 -17.69 21.57
C PRO A 167 8.06 -17.33 22.66
N GLU A 168 8.11 -18.01 23.81
CA GLU A 168 7.22 -17.73 24.95
C GLU A 168 7.45 -16.33 25.54
N ASN A 169 8.70 -15.92 25.77
CA ASN A 169 9.01 -14.59 26.28
C ASN A 169 8.62 -13.50 25.27
N SER A 170 8.87 -13.76 23.98
CA SER A 170 8.55 -12.81 22.91
C SER A 170 7.05 -12.57 22.73
N LYS A 171 6.19 -13.56 23.02
CA LYS A 171 4.72 -13.43 22.87
C LYS A 171 4.16 -12.24 23.63
N LEU A 172 4.64 -11.99 24.85
CA LEU A 172 4.19 -10.87 25.68
C LEU A 172 4.43 -9.51 25.01
N TYR A 173 5.53 -9.37 24.26
CA TYR A 173 5.89 -8.14 23.55
C TYR A 173 5.31 -8.07 22.12
N LEU A 174 5.24 -9.21 21.43
CA LEU A 174 4.77 -9.29 20.04
C LEU A 174 3.24 -9.26 19.92
N ASP A 175 2.52 -9.84 20.88
CA ASP A 175 1.05 -9.96 20.87
C ASP A 175 0.43 -9.55 22.22
N PRO A 176 0.41 -8.25 22.56
CA PRO A 176 -0.12 -7.78 23.85
C PRO A 176 -1.64 -7.96 24.00
N ASP A 177 -2.40 -8.04 22.91
CA ASP A 177 -3.87 -8.30 22.93
C ASP A 177 -4.25 -9.38 21.91
N PRO A 178 -4.19 -10.66 22.30
CA PRO A 178 -4.50 -11.77 21.40
C PRO A 178 -5.97 -11.78 20.97
N ARG A 179 -6.91 -11.30 21.81
CA ARG A 179 -8.35 -11.31 21.49
C ARG A 179 -8.68 -10.32 20.38
N ALA A 180 -8.07 -9.13 20.40
CA ALA A 180 -8.24 -8.18 19.30
C ALA A 180 -7.62 -8.70 17.99
N ARG A 181 -6.44 -9.34 18.06
CA ARG A 181 -5.79 -9.94 16.89
C ARG A 181 -6.67 -10.99 16.23
N VAL A 182 -7.21 -11.95 17.00
CA VAL A 182 -8.10 -13.01 16.47
C VAL A 182 -9.35 -12.43 15.80
N ARG A 183 -9.99 -11.41 16.39
CA ARG A 183 -11.14 -10.73 15.77
C ARG A 183 -10.76 -10.05 14.45
N TRP A 184 -9.58 -9.42 14.41
CA TRP A 184 -9.07 -8.79 13.20
C TRP A 184 -8.73 -9.82 12.11
N GLU A 185 -8.09 -10.93 12.48
CA GLU A 185 -7.78 -12.05 11.57
C GLU A 185 -9.06 -12.63 10.98
N ARG A 186 -10.08 -12.93 11.80
CA ARG A 186 -11.39 -13.37 11.33
C ARG A 186 -11.98 -12.39 10.32
N LYS A 187 -11.93 -11.08 10.61
CA LYS A 187 -12.41 -10.03 9.68
C LYS A 187 -11.62 -10.05 8.36
N LYS A 188 -10.30 -10.24 8.41
CA LYS A 188 -9.44 -10.30 7.22
C LYS A 188 -9.66 -11.56 6.39
N VAL A 189 -9.83 -12.71 7.03
CA VAL A 189 -10.18 -13.98 6.38
C VAL A 189 -11.53 -13.86 5.68
N ILE A 190 -12.56 -13.31 6.35
CA ILE A 190 -13.87 -13.07 5.72
C ILE A 190 -13.73 -12.13 4.50
N GLN A 191 -12.94 -11.06 4.60
CA GLN A 191 -12.67 -10.16 3.47
C GLN A 191 -11.95 -10.88 2.31
N MET A 192 -11.00 -11.76 2.62
CA MET A 192 -10.27 -12.56 1.65
C MET A 192 -11.20 -13.54 0.92
N VAL A 193 -12.02 -14.29 1.65
CA VAL A 193 -13.01 -15.22 1.10
C VAL A 193 -14.01 -14.48 0.22
N ARG A 194 -14.54 -13.34 0.67
CA ARG A 194 -15.45 -12.50 -0.14
C ARG A 194 -14.83 -12.00 -1.45
N LYS A 195 -13.52 -11.72 -1.45
CA LYS A 195 -12.80 -11.31 -2.67
C LYS A 195 -12.58 -12.47 -3.65
N GLY A 196 -12.57 -13.71 -3.15
CA GLY A 196 -12.31 -14.91 -3.96
C GLY A 196 -10.92 -14.89 -4.60
N GLY A 197 -9.89 -14.51 -3.83
CA GLY A 197 -8.50 -14.48 -4.31
C GLY A 197 -8.10 -13.28 -5.18
N ARG A 198 -9.03 -12.36 -5.50
CA ARG A 198 -8.71 -11.14 -6.27
C ARG A 198 -7.83 -10.19 -5.47
N THR A 199 -6.58 -10.01 -5.90
CA THR A 199 -5.65 -9.04 -5.30
C THR A 199 -5.88 -7.64 -5.86
N THR A 200 -5.90 -6.65 -4.98
CA THR A 200 -5.84 -5.24 -5.35
C THR A 200 -4.45 -4.86 -5.87
N ARG A 201 -4.35 -3.76 -6.63
CA ARG A 201 -3.07 -3.23 -7.11
C ARG A 201 -2.09 -2.95 -5.96
N GLU A 202 -2.58 -2.43 -4.85
CA GLU A 202 -1.75 -2.13 -3.68
C GLU A 202 -1.20 -3.39 -3.01
N GLU A 203 -2.03 -4.43 -2.86
CA GLU A 203 -1.60 -5.72 -2.32
C GLU A 203 -0.51 -6.32 -3.21
N ARG A 204 -0.70 -6.31 -4.54
CA ARG A 204 0.32 -6.77 -5.49
C ARG A 204 1.64 -6.01 -5.37
N ILE A 205 1.59 -4.68 -5.19
CA ILE A 205 2.79 -3.86 -4.98
C ILE A 205 3.46 -4.20 -3.64
N ARG A 206 2.70 -4.36 -2.55
CA ARG A 206 3.26 -4.72 -1.23
C ARG A 206 3.95 -6.10 -1.25
N ILE A 207 3.42 -7.05 -2.02
CA ILE A 207 4.00 -8.39 -2.17
C ILE A 207 5.27 -8.34 -3.04
N SER A 208 5.23 -7.62 -4.16
CA SER A 208 6.29 -7.69 -5.18
C SER A 208 7.45 -6.70 -5.00
N GLU A 209 7.23 -5.60 -4.29
CA GLU A 209 8.20 -4.51 -4.11
C GLU A 209 8.56 -4.31 -2.65
N ARG A 210 9.86 -4.38 -2.36
CA ARG A 210 10.39 -4.08 -1.03
C ARG A 210 10.38 -2.56 -0.82
N LYS A 211 9.95 -2.13 0.37
CA LYS A 211 10.06 -0.74 0.82
C LYS A 211 10.43 -0.67 2.30
N ILE A 212 11.17 0.37 2.68
CA ILE A 212 11.44 0.69 4.08
C ILE A 212 11.27 2.19 4.29
N MET A 213 10.56 2.55 5.34
CA MET A 213 10.34 3.93 5.75
C MET A 213 11.13 4.14 7.05
N MET A 214 12.09 5.07 7.01
CA MET A 214 12.93 5.38 8.16
C MET A 214 12.73 6.85 8.54
N ARG A 215 12.52 7.08 9.83
CA ARG A 215 12.44 8.41 10.43
C ARG A 215 13.74 8.72 11.15
N SER A 216 14.26 9.91 10.97
CA SER A 216 15.45 10.37 11.67
C SER A 216 15.14 10.78 13.12
N PRO A 217 16.16 10.81 13.98
CA PRO A 217 16.09 11.60 15.21
C PRO A 217 15.79 13.07 14.91
N TYR A 218 15.40 13.80 15.95
CA TYR A 218 15.15 15.23 15.84
C TYR A 218 16.44 16.04 15.64
N PHE A 219 16.41 16.92 14.65
CA PHE A 219 17.44 17.91 14.35
C PHE A 219 17.03 19.28 14.88
N PHE A 220 17.97 20.03 15.45
CA PHE A 220 17.79 21.42 15.90
C PHE A 220 17.74 22.42 14.73
N THR A 221 16.77 22.25 13.85
CA THR A 221 16.59 23.08 12.66
C THR A 221 15.12 23.26 12.32
N SER A 222 14.84 24.22 11.45
CA SER A 222 13.51 24.46 10.92
C SER A 222 13.23 23.55 9.73
N VAL A 223 11.95 23.22 9.55
CA VAL A 223 11.40 22.50 8.38
C VAL A 223 11.85 23.15 7.07
N LYS A 224 11.84 24.49 6.97
CA LYS A 224 12.23 25.20 5.74
C LYS A 224 13.70 24.95 5.35
N LYS A 225 14.60 24.96 6.34
CA LYS A 225 16.04 24.77 6.14
C LYS A 225 16.35 23.31 5.77
N LEU A 226 15.76 22.37 6.49
CA LEU A 226 15.97 20.94 6.23
C LEU A 226 15.27 20.47 4.94
N GLY A 227 14.11 21.04 4.64
CA GLY A 227 13.33 20.74 3.44
C GLY A 227 14.09 21.05 2.14
N ALA A 228 14.97 22.06 2.14
CA ALA A 228 15.81 22.35 0.98
C ALA A 228 16.76 21.19 0.63
N LEU A 229 17.43 20.59 1.64
CA LEU A 229 18.30 19.43 1.46
C LEU A 229 17.51 18.17 1.10
N THR A 230 16.35 18.00 1.74
CA THR A 230 15.49 16.82 1.55
C THR A 230 14.98 16.74 0.11
N ARG A 231 14.56 17.87 -0.48
CA ARG A 231 14.17 17.94 -1.90
C ARG A 231 15.34 17.66 -2.85
N GLN A 232 16.57 18.02 -2.47
CA GLN A 232 17.77 17.79 -3.29
C GLN A 232 18.11 16.29 -3.42
N ILE A 233 17.85 15.49 -2.39
CA ILE A 233 18.13 14.04 -2.39
C ILE A 233 16.96 13.21 -2.93
N ALA A 234 15.73 13.72 -2.89
CA ALA A 234 14.54 13.01 -3.35
C ALA A 234 14.67 12.57 -4.84
N GLY A 235 14.52 11.28 -5.09
CA GLY A 235 14.66 10.67 -6.41
C GLY A 235 16.10 10.40 -6.86
N LYS A 236 17.12 10.59 -6.01
CA LYS A 236 18.49 10.12 -6.28
C LYS A 236 18.65 8.67 -5.79
N THR A 237 19.67 7.98 -6.30
CA THR A 237 20.10 6.72 -5.67
C THR A 237 20.69 7.02 -4.29
N VAL A 238 20.71 6.04 -3.38
CA VAL A 238 21.23 6.28 -2.03
C VAL A 238 22.70 6.70 -2.07
N ASP A 239 23.52 6.08 -2.93
CA ASP A 239 24.94 6.40 -3.06
C ASP A 239 25.16 7.80 -3.64
N ASP A 240 24.40 8.19 -4.68
CA ASP A 240 24.48 9.55 -5.22
C ASP A 240 24.06 10.59 -4.19
N ALA A 241 23.06 10.27 -3.37
CA ALA A 241 22.61 11.16 -2.29
C ALA A 241 23.69 11.31 -1.21
N LEU A 242 24.41 10.23 -0.86
CA LEU A 242 25.53 10.28 0.08
C LEU A 242 26.66 11.17 -0.44
N VAL A 243 27.05 11.00 -1.70
CA VAL A 243 28.05 11.87 -2.35
C VAL A 243 27.60 13.33 -2.30
N GLN A 244 26.33 13.61 -2.61
CA GLN A 244 25.77 14.96 -2.60
C GLN A 244 25.74 15.59 -1.20
N MET A 245 25.47 14.81 -0.16
CA MET A 245 25.50 15.29 1.22
C MET A 245 26.92 15.47 1.74
N ARG A 246 27.87 14.62 1.31
CA ARG A 246 29.29 14.74 1.66
C ARG A 246 29.89 16.07 1.19
N PHE A 247 29.57 16.49 -0.04
CA PHE A 247 30.08 17.75 -0.61
C PHE A 247 29.17 18.97 -0.35
N SER A 248 28.10 18.81 0.42
CA SER A 248 27.20 19.93 0.72
C SER A 248 27.76 20.82 1.83
N LYS A 249 27.78 22.13 1.59
CA LYS A 249 28.23 23.15 2.55
C LYS A 249 27.30 23.31 3.77
N LYS A 250 26.12 22.67 3.79
CA LYS A 250 25.11 22.88 4.84
C LYS A 250 25.42 22.03 6.07
N LYS A 251 25.41 22.63 7.27
CA LYS A 251 25.67 21.94 8.55
C LYS A 251 24.90 20.61 8.71
N PHE A 252 23.61 20.60 8.37
CA PHE A 252 22.77 19.42 8.54
C PHE A 252 23.00 18.32 7.49
N ALA A 253 23.80 18.56 6.45
CA ALA A 253 24.12 17.54 5.46
C ALA A 253 24.87 16.35 6.07
N LYS A 254 25.81 16.60 7.00
CA LYS A 254 26.51 15.54 7.77
C LYS A 254 25.57 14.69 8.64
N HIS A 255 24.46 15.26 9.10
CA HIS A 255 23.46 14.50 9.86
C HIS A 255 22.58 13.66 8.93
N ILE A 256 22.22 14.20 7.77
CA ILE A 256 21.47 13.49 6.74
C ILE A 256 22.29 12.32 6.18
N SER A 257 23.59 12.51 5.91
CA SER A 257 24.45 11.43 5.39
C SER A 257 24.48 10.23 6.34
N ARG A 258 24.72 10.47 7.64
CA ARG A 258 24.65 9.42 8.68
C ARG A 258 23.29 8.73 8.74
N HIS A 259 22.21 9.49 8.60
CA HIS A 259 20.87 8.92 8.59
C HIS A 259 20.62 8.07 7.33
N LEU A 260 21.15 8.46 6.17
CA LEU A 260 21.06 7.70 4.93
C LEU A 260 21.90 6.40 4.99
N GLU A 261 23.09 6.45 5.57
CA GLU A 261 23.91 5.25 5.85
C GLU A 261 23.16 4.27 6.75
N LEU A 262 22.63 4.76 7.88
CA LEU A 262 21.79 3.93 8.77
C LEU A 262 20.58 3.36 8.03
N SER A 263 19.91 4.17 7.21
CA SER A 263 18.73 3.72 6.45
C SER A 263 19.08 2.66 5.41
N LYS A 264 20.25 2.79 4.75
CA LYS A 264 20.78 1.78 3.83
C LYS A 264 21.05 0.47 4.56
N ASN A 265 21.73 0.52 5.70
CA ASN A 265 22.03 -0.66 6.50
C ASN A 265 20.75 -1.35 6.99
N MET A 266 19.77 -0.58 7.46
CA MET A 266 18.47 -1.11 7.87
C MET A 266 17.67 -1.67 6.68
N ALA A 267 17.79 -1.09 5.49
CA ALA A 267 17.13 -1.60 4.28
C ALA A 267 17.69 -2.98 3.87
N VAL A 268 19.01 -3.13 3.94
CA VAL A 268 19.70 -4.39 3.68
C VAL A 268 19.33 -5.42 4.76
N ALA A 269 19.50 -5.08 6.03
CA ALA A 269 19.28 -6.01 7.14
C ALA A 269 17.81 -6.41 7.33
N LYS A 270 16.87 -5.45 7.36
CA LYS A 270 15.46 -5.74 7.67
C LYS A 270 14.63 -6.19 6.47
N LYS A 271 15.00 -5.76 5.25
CA LYS A 271 14.21 -5.98 4.03
C LYS A 271 14.96 -6.73 2.94
N GLY A 272 16.26 -7.01 3.10
CA GLY A 272 17.05 -7.71 2.09
C GLY A 272 17.22 -6.92 0.79
N MET A 273 17.17 -5.58 0.84
CA MET A 273 17.31 -4.77 -0.37
C MET A 273 18.76 -4.72 -0.86
N GLY A 274 18.95 -4.61 -2.18
CA GLY A 274 20.28 -4.37 -2.77
C GLY A 274 21.23 -5.57 -2.81
N LEU A 275 20.74 -6.78 -2.47
CA LEU A 275 21.54 -8.01 -2.46
C LEU A 275 21.58 -8.76 -3.81
N GLY A 276 20.92 -8.23 -4.85
CA GLY A 276 20.80 -8.92 -6.14
C GLY A 276 22.12 -9.29 -6.83
N LYS A 277 23.23 -8.62 -6.50
CA LYS A 277 24.56 -8.99 -7.00
C LYS A 277 25.06 -10.33 -6.45
N ALA A 278 24.77 -10.61 -5.17
CA ALA A 278 25.14 -11.86 -4.53
C ALA A 278 24.25 -13.02 -4.99
N THR A 279 22.97 -12.74 -5.28
CA THR A 279 21.99 -13.74 -5.76
C THR A 279 22.11 -14.04 -7.26
N GLY A 280 22.84 -13.22 -8.03
CA GLY A 280 22.95 -13.35 -9.49
C GLY A 280 21.77 -12.73 -10.28
N GLU A 281 20.83 -12.06 -9.61
CA GLU A 281 19.74 -11.32 -10.27
C GLU A 281 20.21 -10.01 -10.93
N ALA A 282 21.38 -9.51 -10.52
CA ALA A 282 22.04 -8.34 -11.09
C ALA A 282 23.48 -8.70 -11.48
N PRO A 283 24.00 -8.21 -12.61
CA PRO A 283 23.43 -7.20 -13.52
C PRO A 283 22.39 -7.76 -14.50
N LEU A 284 21.45 -6.92 -14.94
CA LEU A 284 20.57 -7.27 -16.06
C LEU A 284 21.40 -7.45 -17.33
N ALA A 285 21.15 -8.54 -18.06
CA ALA A 285 21.83 -8.81 -19.34
C ALA A 285 21.66 -7.67 -20.36
N LYS A 286 20.55 -6.93 -20.29
CA LYS A 286 20.31 -5.70 -21.05
C LYS A 286 19.93 -4.57 -20.11
N PRO A 287 20.65 -3.44 -20.12
CA PRO A 287 20.29 -2.29 -19.29
C PRO A 287 18.94 -1.72 -19.74
N VAL A 288 18.09 -1.37 -18.77
CA VAL A 288 16.76 -0.82 -19.05
C VAL A 288 16.81 0.70 -18.97
N GLU A 289 16.51 1.35 -20.09
CA GLU A 289 16.32 2.81 -20.11
C GLU A 289 14.94 3.16 -19.57
N ILE A 290 14.91 4.08 -18.59
CA ILE A 290 13.68 4.60 -18.02
C ILE A 290 13.66 6.12 -18.04
N GLU A 291 12.47 6.68 -18.16
CA GLU A 291 12.23 8.10 -17.92
C GLU A 291 11.64 8.31 -16.53
N THR A 292 12.18 9.24 -15.73
CA THR A 292 11.55 9.63 -14.46
C THR A 292 10.30 10.48 -14.65
N LYS A 293 9.51 10.66 -13.59
CA LYS A 293 8.42 11.65 -13.58
C LYS A 293 8.99 13.06 -13.81
N LYS A 294 8.24 13.91 -14.52
CA LYS A 294 8.56 15.33 -14.71
C LYS A 294 8.75 15.98 -13.34
N LYS A 295 9.94 16.51 -13.06
CA LYS A 295 10.13 17.43 -11.93
C LYS A 295 9.72 18.83 -12.39
N PRO A 296 8.95 19.60 -11.60
CA PRO A 296 8.70 20.99 -11.92
C PRO A 296 10.06 21.69 -12.02
N GLY A 297 10.29 22.39 -13.13
CA GLY A 297 11.51 23.16 -13.31
C GLY A 297 11.62 24.25 -12.24
N MET A 298 12.85 24.69 -11.96
CA MET A 298 13.04 25.96 -11.28
C MET A 298 12.42 27.06 -12.16
N SER A 299 11.81 28.09 -11.58
CA SER A 299 11.03 29.10 -12.31
C SER A 299 11.78 29.59 -13.57
N GLY A 300 11.20 29.35 -14.75
CA GLY A 300 11.80 29.69 -16.05
C GLY A 300 12.44 28.54 -16.83
N MET A 301 12.73 27.39 -16.20
CA MET A 301 13.27 26.21 -16.87
C MET A 301 12.15 25.21 -17.22
N GLN A 302 12.12 24.72 -18.45
CA GLN A 302 11.13 23.71 -18.86
C GLN A 302 11.26 22.44 -18.02
N PRO A 303 10.14 21.80 -17.64
CA PRO A 303 10.17 20.57 -16.84
C PRO A 303 10.76 19.42 -17.67
N MET A 304 12.02 19.08 -17.41
CA MET A 304 12.72 18.00 -18.10
C MET A 304 12.49 16.64 -17.42
N LYS A 305 12.38 15.58 -18.23
CA LYS A 305 12.44 14.20 -17.75
C LYS A 305 13.91 13.77 -17.68
N LYS A 306 14.32 13.17 -16.58
CA LYS A 306 15.65 12.55 -16.49
C LYS A 306 15.56 11.15 -17.09
N LYS A 307 16.38 10.86 -18.10
CA LYS A 307 16.62 9.49 -18.56
C LYS A 307 17.61 8.83 -17.60
N LEU A 308 17.31 7.61 -17.17
CA LEU A 308 18.17 6.80 -16.32
C LEU A 308 18.36 5.45 -16.99
N VAL A 309 19.60 4.96 -16.99
CA VAL A 309 19.94 3.62 -17.43
C VAL A 309 20.07 2.76 -16.18
N ILE A 310 19.20 1.76 -16.03
CA ILE A 310 19.23 0.84 -14.90
C ILE A 310 19.94 -0.45 -15.33
N THR A 311 21.09 -0.71 -14.73
CA THR A 311 21.81 -1.99 -14.82
C THR A 311 21.31 -2.97 -13.74
N ASP A 312 21.10 -2.46 -12.52
CA ASP A 312 20.80 -3.27 -11.34
C ASP A 312 19.37 -2.95 -10.83
N PRO A 313 18.41 -3.89 -10.90
CA PRO A 313 17.02 -3.64 -10.53
C PRO A 313 16.81 -3.56 -9.01
N THR A 314 17.70 -4.19 -8.25
CA THR A 314 17.69 -4.20 -6.77
C THR A 314 18.36 -2.96 -6.17
N ARG A 315 18.98 -2.09 -6.98
CA ARG A 315 19.67 -0.90 -6.49
C ARG A 315 18.70 -0.03 -5.69
N ILE A 316 19.17 0.44 -4.54
CA ILE A 316 18.35 1.21 -3.60
C ILE A 316 18.34 2.68 -4.00
N TYR A 317 17.14 3.26 -4.09
CA TYR A 317 16.96 4.68 -4.32
C TYR A 317 16.00 5.31 -3.31
N ILE A 318 16.10 6.64 -3.19
CA ILE A 318 15.21 7.43 -2.34
C ILE A 318 13.98 7.79 -3.16
N ASP A 319 12.85 7.15 -2.88
CA ASP A 319 11.60 7.41 -3.58
C ASP A 319 10.96 8.71 -3.11
N GLU A 320 10.75 8.79 -1.81
CA GLU A 320 10.16 9.94 -1.15
C GLU A 320 11.05 10.37 0.00
N ALA A 321 11.16 11.67 0.19
CA ALA A 321 11.81 12.25 1.34
C ALA A 321 11.06 13.51 1.73
N TRP A 322 10.67 13.60 3.00
CA TRP A 322 9.98 14.77 3.53
C TRP A 322 10.41 15.05 4.96
N VAL A 323 9.91 16.16 5.48
CA VAL A 323 10.33 16.73 6.75
C VAL A 323 9.12 16.96 7.63
N ASN A 324 9.17 16.51 8.88
CA ASN A 324 8.12 16.67 9.86
C ASN A 324 8.57 17.60 10.98
N LYS A 325 7.71 18.53 11.37
CA LYS A 325 7.95 19.41 12.51
C LYS A 325 7.84 18.61 13.82
N GLY A 326 8.78 18.83 14.74
CA GLY A 326 8.74 18.30 16.10
C GLY A 326 8.25 19.34 17.12
N SER A 327 8.36 18.96 18.40
CA SER A 327 8.23 19.91 19.51
C SER A 327 9.28 21.02 19.40
N TYR A 328 8.96 22.20 19.90
CA TYR A 328 9.97 23.25 19.99
C TYR A 328 10.99 22.85 21.05
N TYR A 329 12.28 22.99 20.73
CA TYR A 329 13.34 22.61 21.65
C TYR A 329 13.40 23.55 22.86
N THR A 330 13.26 24.86 22.61
CA THR A 330 13.16 25.87 23.66
C THR A 330 12.28 27.00 23.18
N SER A 331 11.67 27.73 24.12
CA SER A 331 10.92 28.95 23.87
C SER A 331 11.42 30.01 24.84
N ARG A 332 11.89 31.15 24.32
CA ARG A 332 12.49 32.23 25.13
C ARG A 332 11.81 33.55 24.83
N ILE A 333 11.60 34.38 25.85
CA ILE A 333 11.07 35.73 25.68
C ILE A 333 12.18 36.61 25.10
N TYR A 334 11.98 37.06 23.87
CA TYR A 334 12.82 38.06 23.21
C TYR A 334 12.23 39.44 23.46
N ARG A 335 12.99 40.29 24.18
CA ARG A 335 12.63 41.67 24.47
C ARG A 335 13.06 42.55 23.31
N HIS A 336 12.12 43.32 22.77
CA HIS A 336 12.35 44.34 21.75
C HIS A 336 12.43 45.73 22.42
N GLY A 337 12.65 46.76 21.62
CA GLY A 337 12.50 48.15 22.07
C GLY A 337 11.06 48.48 22.49
N ARG A 338 10.89 49.60 23.21
CA ARG A 338 9.57 50.12 23.66
C ARG A 338 8.75 49.13 24.50
N GLY A 339 9.42 48.29 25.30
CA GLY A 339 8.76 47.33 26.21
C GLY A 339 8.06 46.14 25.51
N MET A 340 8.16 46.03 24.19
CA MET A 340 7.55 44.93 23.44
C MET A 340 8.27 43.61 23.71
N LYS A 341 7.52 42.51 23.85
CA LYS A 341 8.06 41.16 24.10
C LYS A 341 7.46 40.17 23.11
N SER A 342 8.30 39.28 22.56
CA SER A 342 7.87 38.20 21.67
C SER A 342 8.45 36.87 22.11
N LEU A 343 7.84 35.76 21.72
CA LEU A 343 8.34 34.42 22.05
C LEU A 343 9.16 33.85 20.90
N TRP A 344 10.49 33.77 21.07
CA TRP A 344 11.35 33.10 20.12
C TRP A 344 11.39 31.60 20.42
N LYS A 345 10.87 30.81 19.47
CA LYS A 345 10.86 29.33 19.55
C LYS A 345 11.97 28.73 18.71
N THR A 346 12.83 27.91 19.31
CA THR A 346 13.84 27.12 18.58
C THR A 346 13.16 25.86 18.01
N PRO A 347 13.12 25.70 16.69
CA PRO A 347 12.45 24.55 16.08
C PRO A 347 13.28 23.28 16.24
N SER A 348 12.58 22.17 16.44
CA SER A 348 13.12 20.83 16.27
C SER A 348 12.34 20.11 15.18
N THR A 349 13.03 19.34 14.35
CA THR A 349 12.46 18.81 13.11
C THR A 349 13.07 17.44 12.80
N SER A 350 12.29 16.50 12.27
CA SER A 350 12.77 15.19 11.81
C SER A 350 12.61 15.06 10.30
N MET A 351 13.43 14.23 9.67
CA MET A 351 13.28 13.87 8.26
C MET A 351 12.81 12.41 8.17
N THR A 352 11.95 12.12 7.21
CA THR A 352 11.54 10.74 6.89
C THR A 352 11.90 10.45 5.45
N VAL A 353 12.54 9.31 5.24
CA VAL A 353 12.92 8.80 3.92
C VAL A 353 12.24 7.47 3.66
N VAL A 354 11.79 7.28 2.43
CA VAL A 354 11.27 6.00 1.93
C VAL A 354 12.23 5.49 0.89
N LEU A 355 12.87 4.37 1.21
CA LEU A 355 13.77 3.67 0.31
C LEU A 355 13.02 2.54 -0.41
N LYS A 356 13.25 2.44 -1.72
CA LYS A 356 12.73 1.38 -2.60
C LYS A 356 13.83 0.92 -3.55
N GLU A 357 13.57 -0.17 -4.25
CA GLU A 357 14.45 -0.71 -5.29
C GLU A 357 14.06 -0.16 -6.67
N GLU A 358 15.03 -0.04 -7.59
CA GLU A 358 14.79 0.45 -8.96
C GLU A 358 13.73 -0.36 -9.74
N LYS A 359 13.42 -1.60 -9.32
CA LYS A 359 12.26 -2.39 -9.77
C LYS A 359 10.95 -1.59 -9.74
N THR A 360 10.73 -0.77 -8.71
CA THR A 360 9.55 0.10 -8.61
C THR A 360 9.53 1.13 -9.76
N ARG A 361 10.66 1.73 -10.11
CA ARG A 361 10.73 2.71 -11.20
C ARG A 361 10.49 2.08 -12.55
N MET A 362 11.03 0.88 -12.78
CA MET A 362 10.77 0.11 -14.00
C MET A 362 9.27 -0.15 -14.18
N ARG A 363 8.58 -0.60 -13.12
CA ARG A 363 7.12 -0.78 -13.17
C ARG A 363 6.40 0.53 -13.46
N GLN A 364 6.71 1.60 -12.73
CA GLN A 364 6.07 2.91 -12.94
C GLN A 364 6.32 3.47 -14.35
N HIS A 365 7.47 3.17 -14.95
CA HIS A 365 7.75 3.52 -16.34
C HIS A 365 6.89 2.71 -17.30
N ARG A 366 6.83 1.37 -17.16
CA ARG A 366 5.97 0.50 -17.96
C ARG A 366 4.50 0.89 -17.87
N GLU A 367 3.99 1.18 -16.68
CA GLU A 367 2.61 1.67 -16.50
C GLU A 367 2.36 3.00 -17.22
N ARG A 368 3.36 3.89 -17.24
CA ARG A 368 3.26 5.15 -18.01
C ARG A 368 3.30 4.91 -19.51
N GLN A 369 4.08 3.94 -20.00
CA GLN A 369 4.08 3.55 -21.41
C GLN A 369 2.73 2.95 -21.80
N ILE A 370 2.21 2.01 -21.03
CA ILE A 370 0.88 1.41 -21.23
C ILE A 370 -0.20 2.49 -21.21
N LYS A 371 -0.13 3.45 -20.27
CA LYS A 371 -1.07 4.58 -20.22
C LYS A 371 -0.98 5.48 -21.45
N GLN A 372 0.22 5.70 -21.98
CA GLN A 372 0.43 6.47 -23.21
C GLN A 372 -0.11 5.73 -24.43
N ILE A 373 0.17 4.43 -24.57
CA ILE A 373 -0.35 3.58 -25.65
C ILE A 373 -1.88 3.48 -25.59
N LYS A 374 -2.46 3.41 -24.38
CA LYS A 374 -3.91 3.40 -24.18
C LYS A 374 -4.57 4.77 -24.44
N ALA A 375 -3.81 5.86 -24.37
CA ALA A 375 -4.36 7.18 -24.66
C ALA A 375 -4.72 7.25 -26.14
N LYS A 376 -5.94 7.73 -26.43
CA LYS A 376 -6.39 7.90 -27.81
C LYS A 376 -5.47 8.89 -28.53
N PRO A 377 -5.14 8.65 -29.82
CA PRO A 377 -4.39 9.63 -30.60
C PRO A 377 -5.18 10.93 -30.68
N TRP A 378 -4.47 12.03 -30.89
CA TRP A 378 -5.12 13.30 -31.22
C TRP A 378 -5.70 13.20 -32.64
N VAL A 379 -6.97 13.57 -32.78
CA VAL A 379 -7.72 13.57 -34.04
C VAL A 379 -8.06 15.01 -34.38
N HIS A 380 -7.84 15.42 -35.63
CA HIS A 380 -8.08 16.79 -36.09
C HIS A 380 -9.53 17.24 -35.82
N LEU A 381 -10.51 16.42 -36.20
CA LEU A 381 -11.94 16.63 -35.94
C LEU A 381 -12.45 15.51 -35.01
N PRO A 382 -12.49 15.73 -33.69
CA PRO A 382 -12.94 14.70 -32.75
C PRO A 382 -14.46 14.66 -32.63
N ASP A 383 -15.02 13.45 -32.57
CA ASP A 383 -16.43 13.22 -32.24
C ASP A 383 -16.69 13.52 -30.76
N LYS A 384 -16.96 14.79 -30.46
CA LYS A 384 -17.37 15.21 -29.12
C LYS A 384 -18.86 14.89 -28.93
N PRO A 385 -19.26 14.24 -27.82
CA PRO A 385 -20.67 14.00 -27.57
C PRO A 385 -21.40 15.34 -27.39
N VAL A 386 -22.58 15.46 -28.01
CA VAL A 386 -23.50 16.58 -27.74
C VAL A 386 -23.99 16.40 -26.30
N THR A 387 -23.52 17.27 -25.40
CA THR A 387 -23.78 17.13 -23.95
C THR A 387 -25.17 17.59 -23.54
N ALA A 388 -25.90 18.28 -24.42
CA ALA A 388 -27.24 18.81 -24.14
C ALA A 388 -28.31 17.91 -24.76
N GLN A 389 -29.29 17.52 -23.95
CA GLN A 389 -30.45 16.76 -24.41
C GLN A 389 -31.61 17.72 -24.71
N ARG A 390 -32.26 17.55 -25.87
CA ARG A 390 -33.52 18.19 -26.22
C ARG A 390 -34.57 17.10 -26.49
N PRO A 391 -35.85 17.30 -26.13
CA PRO A 391 -36.90 16.31 -26.36
C PRO A 391 -37.39 16.28 -27.81
N TYR A 392 -36.77 17.05 -28.69
CA TYR A 392 -37.00 17.05 -30.12
C TYR A 392 -35.66 16.93 -30.84
N TYR A 393 -35.73 16.43 -32.05
CA TYR A 393 -34.55 16.33 -32.90
C TYR A 393 -34.19 17.69 -33.51
N SER A 394 -32.89 17.93 -33.64
CA SER A 394 -32.33 19.16 -34.19
C SER A 394 -31.18 18.85 -35.15
N TRP A 395 -31.32 17.77 -35.91
CA TRP A 395 -30.33 17.30 -36.89
C TRP A 395 -30.05 18.34 -37.96
#